data_AF-A0A8J3ZQT1-F1
#
_entry.id   AF-A0A8J3ZQT1-F1
#
_cell.length_a   1.000
_cell.length_b   1.000
_cell.length_c   1.000
_cell.angle_alpha   90.00
_cell.angle_beta   90.00
_cell.angle_gamma   90.00
#
_symmetry.space_group_name_H-M   'P 1'
#
loop_
_entity.id
_entity.type
_entity.pdbx_description
1 polymer ?
#
loop_
_entity_poly.entity_id
_entity_poly.type
_entity_poly.pdbx_seq_one_letter_code
_entity_poly.pdbx_strand_id
1 'polypeptide(L)'
;MPGGPDNGMHLCVSDAMEPGRLIDFDRVDIISLMIYPPRPTLVVSGTRPTAGTEVTLVPLTYVSRPQYHGIQVVGTVTDPGAGDGSAEYSVQLDLVGFTGTEGVEVIGASRTTRLAVASAPPEPPPTPNGG
;
A
#
# COMPACT_ATOMS: atom_id res chain seq x y z
N MET A 1 -18.28 -10.29 48.77
CA MET A 1 -18.61 -10.83 47.44
C MET A 1 -19.84 -10.08 46.93
N PRO A 2 -19.93 -9.67 45.64
CA PRO A 2 -18.96 -9.08 44.70
C PRO A 2 -19.44 -7.65 44.31
N GLY A 3 -18.85 -6.85 43.42
CA GLY A 3 -17.73 -6.95 42.50
C GLY A 3 -17.42 -5.55 41.95
N GLY A 4 -16.16 -5.31 41.58
CA GLY A 4 -15.75 -4.08 40.90
C GLY A 4 -16.13 -4.09 39.42
N PRO A 5 -16.11 -2.93 38.74
CA PRO A 5 -16.06 -2.91 37.29
C PRO A 5 -14.61 -3.11 36.82
N ASP A 6 -14.20 -4.38 36.71
CA ASP A 6 -13.23 -4.80 35.70
C ASP A 6 -13.94 -4.66 34.33
N ASN A 7 -13.84 -3.49 33.70
CA ASN A 7 -14.23 -3.35 32.29
C ASN A 7 -12.98 -3.34 31.42
N GLY A 8 -12.54 -4.56 31.11
CA GLY A 8 -11.96 -4.97 29.83
C GLY A 8 -10.97 -4.03 29.16
N MET A 9 -9.68 -4.26 29.43
CA MET A 9 -8.71 -4.24 28.34
C MET A 9 -9.12 -5.26 27.27
N HIS A 10 -8.63 -5.00 26.04
CA HIS A 10 -8.55 -5.93 24.92
C HIS A 10 -9.78 -5.99 23.98
N LEU A 11 -9.82 -5.04 23.05
CA LEU A 11 -9.64 -5.40 21.65
C LEU A 11 -8.75 -4.33 21.02
N CYS A 12 -7.46 -4.63 20.94
CA CYS A 12 -6.70 -4.23 19.77
C CYS A 12 -7.55 -4.64 18.56
N VAL A 13 -8.19 -3.69 17.90
CA VAL A 13 -8.67 -3.93 16.53
C VAL A 13 -7.42 -3.91 15.64
N SER A 14 -6.55 -4.89 15.85
CA SER A 14 -5.49 -5.23 14.89
C SER A 14 -6.04 -6.12 13.77
N ASP A 15 -7.35 -6.40 13.79
CA ASP A 15 -8.09 -6.95 12.68
C ASP A 15 -8.68 -5.81 11.86
N ALA A 16 -7.83 -5.00 11.24
CA ALA A 16 -8.26 -4.14 10.13
C ALA A 16 -8.38 -5.00 8.86
N MET A 17 -9.10 -6.13 8.95
CA MET A 17 -9.65 -6.82 7.80
C MET A 17 -11.12 -6.45 7.72
N GLU A 18 -11.39 -5.14 7.59
CA GLU A 18 -12.65 -4.69 7.02
C GLU A 18 -12.87 -5.48 5.72
N PRO A 19 -14.08 -5.99 5.41
CA PRO A 19 -14.35 -6.74 4.19
C PRO A 19 -14.35 -5.80 2.98
N GLY A 20 -13.23 -5.13 2.76
CA GLY A 20 -12.94 -4.41 1.56
C GLY A 20 -12.66 -5.40 0.44
N ARG A 21 -13.19 -5.12 -0.74
CA ARG A 21 -12.92 -5.91 -1.94
C ARG A 21 -11.70 -5.35 -2.63
N LEU A 22 -10.94 -6.19 -3.33
CA LEU A 22 -9.94 -5.67 -4.24
C LEU A 22 -10.62 -4.82 -5.33
N ILE A 23 -10.01 -3.70 -5.68
CA ILE A 23 -10.44 -2.82 -6.76
C ILE A 23 -9.31 -2.69 -7.79
N ASP A 24 -9.67 -2.52 -9.05
CA ASP A 24 -8.69 -2.27 -10.11
C ASP A 24 -8.23 -0.81 -10.10
N PHE A 25 -6.98 -0.59 -10.45
CA PHE A 25 -6.37 0.72 -10.57
C PHE A 25 -6.08 0.98 -12.04
N ASP A 26 -5.95 2.24 -12.45
CA ASP A 26 -5.57 2.62 -13.82
C ASP A 26 -4.07 2.90 -13.93
N ARG A 27 -3.55 3.64 -12.94
CA ARG A 27 -2.19 4.15 -12.93
C ARG A 27 -1.51 3.90 -11.60
N VAL A 28 -0.23 3.55 -11.67
CA VAL A 28 0.65 3.41 -10.52
C VAL A 28 1.95 4.14 -10.79
N ASP A 29 2.36 4.99 -9.87
CA ASP A 29 3.59 5.77 -9.94
C ASP A 29 4.32 5.69 -8.58
N ILE A 30 5.65 5.75 -8.61
CA ILE A 30 6.47 5.92 -7.41
C ILE A 30 7.08 7.31 -7.47
N ILE A 31 6.75 8.13 -6.48
CA ILE A 31 7.32 9.45 -6.31
C ILE A 31 8.46 9.32 -5.30
N SER A 32 9.68 9.33 -5.81
CA SER A 32 10.89 9.41 -4.99
C SER A 32 11.29 10.87 -4.83
N LEU A 33 11.02 11.44 -3.67
CA LEU A 33 11.50 12.78 -3.34
C LEU A 33 13.02 12.72 -3.08
N MET A 34 13.78 13.67 -3.64
CA MET A 34 15.23 13.83 -3.39
C MET A 34 15.54 14.39 -1.97
N ILE A 35 14.69 14.08 -0.99
CA ILE A 35 14.90 14.44 0.42
C ILE A 35 15.61 13.29 1.12
N TYR A 36 16.54 13.58 2.04
CA TYR A 36 17.28 12.55 2.78
C TYR A 36 16.76 12.44 4.23
N PRO A 37 16.45 11.22 4.72
CA PRO A 37 16.48 9.94 4.02
C PRO A 37 15.37 9.84 2.95
N PRO A 38 15.59 9.10 1.84
CA PRO A 38 14.62 8.96 0.77
C PRO A 38 13.33 8.33 1.30
N ARG A 39 12.20 8.97 0.99
CA ARG A 39 10.86 8.47 1.31
C ARG A 39 10.11 8.27 0.00
N PRO A 40 10.28 7.11 -0.65
CA PRO A 40 9.52 6.81 -1.85
C PRO A 40 8.04 6.64 -1.49
N THR A 41 7.17 7.35 -2.18
CA THR A 41 5.72 7.28 -2.00
C THR A 41 5.09 6.60 -3.20
N LEU A 42 4.35 5.53 -2.96
CA LEU A 42 3.52 4.90 -3.98
C LEU A 42 2.25 5.71 -4.15
N VAL A 43 1.94 6.09 -5.38
CA VAL A 43 0.69 6.74 -5.75
C VAL A 43 -0.07 5.81 -6.68
N VAL A 44 -1.28 5.44 -6.28
CA VAL A 44 -2.18 4.61 -7.08
C VAL A 44 -3.43 5.42 -7.38
N SER A 45 -3.77 5.48 -8.66
CA SER A 45 -4.96 6.18 -9.14
C SER A 45 -5.80 5.26 -10.02
N GLY A 46 -7.10 5.45 -10.00
CA GLY A 46 -8.02 4.65 -10.80
C GLY A 46 -9.45 5.15 -10.66
N THR A 47 -10.37 4.30 -11.08
CA THR A 47 -11.81 4.59 -11.04
C THR A 47 -12.48 3.63 -10.08
N ARG A 48 -13.09 4.18 -9.03
CA ARG A 48 -13.92 3.41 -8.09
C ARG A 48 -15.33 3.30 -8.65
N PRO A 49 -16.02 2.16 -8.45
CA PRO A 49 -17.35 1.92 -9.02
C PRO A 49 -18.46 2.73 -8.35
N THR A 50 -18.21 3.27 -7.15
CA THR A 50 -19.21 4.04 -6.40
C THR A 50 -18.52 5.18 -5.65
N ALA A 51 -19.12 6.36 -5.59
CA ALA A 51 -18.58 7.50 -4.85
C ALA A 51 -18.43 7.23 -3.34
N GLY A 52 -19.27 6.36 -2.77
CA GLY A 52 -19.20 5.92 -1.37
C GLY A 52 -18.23 4.77 -1.12
N THR A 53 -17.42 4.39 -2.11
CA THR A 53 -16.31 3.45 -1.89
C THR A 53 -15.04 4.21 -1.54
N GLU A 54 -14.52 3.98 -0.34
CA GLU A 54 -13.19 4.44 0.06
C GLU A 54 -12.15 3.44 -0.42
N VAL A 55 -11.08 3.93 -1.06
CA VAL A 55 -9.98 3.08 -1.51
C VAL A 55 -8.80 3.28 -0.57
N THR A 56 -8.17 2.18 -0.18
CA THR A 56 -7.01 2.15 0.71
C THR A 56 -5.94 1.21 0.15
N LEU A 57 -4.69 1.48 0.50
CA LEU A 57 -3.54 0.65 0.14
C LEU A 57 -3.14 -0.19 1.34
N VAL A 58 -3.26 -1.51 1.21
CA VAL A 58 -3.02 -2.46 2.30
C VAL A 58 -1.75 -3.26 1.98
N PRO A 59 -0.61 -2.96 2.61
CA PRO A 59 0.60 -3.75 2.44
C PRO A 59 0.45 -5.15 3.04
N LEU A 60 0.90 -6.17 2.32
CA LEU A 60 0.88 -7.54 2.79
C LEU A 60 1.99 -7.77 3.82
N THR A 61 1.65 -8.46 4.91
CA THR A 61 2.64 -8.84 5.91
C THR A 61 3.36 -10.12 5.48
N TYR A 62 4.67 -10.04 5.32
CA TYR A 62 5.51 -11.20 5.00
C TYR A 62 6.42 -11.55 6.18
N VAL A 63 6.60 -12.85 6.43
CA VAL A 63 7.55 -13.37 7.42
C VAL A 63 9.00 -13.06 7.02
N SER A 64 9.26 -12.85 5.73
CA SER A 64 10.59 -12.53 5.19
C SER A 64 10.45 -11.55 4.03
N ARG A 65 11.46 -10.69 3.83
CA ARG A 65 11.42 -9.64 2.80
C ARG A 65 11.34 -10.28 1.39
N PRO A 66 10.26 -10.05 0.63
CA PRO A 66 10.13 -10.57 -0.74
C PRO A 66 10.91 -9.72 -1.74
N GLN A 67 11.02 -10.20 -2.99
CA GLN A 67 11.60 -9.42 -4.09
C GLN A 67 10.79 -8.16 -4.38
N TYR A 68 9.48 -8.32 -4.54
CA TYR A 68 8.52 -7.24 -4.62
C TYR A 68 7.55 -7.35 -3.45
N HIS A 69 7.38 -6.28 -2.70
CA HIS A 69 6.44 -6.26 -1.59
C HIS A 69 5.02 -6.02 -2.11
N GLY A 70 4.11 -6.97 -1.84
CA GLY A 70 2.72 -6.89 -2.27
C GLY A 70 1.93 -5.83 -1.52
N ILE A 71 1.24 -4.96 -2.24
CA ILE A 71 0.36 -3.91 -1.71
C ILE A 71 -0.98 -4.04 -2.41
N GLN A 72 -2.02 -4.37 -1.65
CA GLN A 72 -3.37 -4.56 -2.16
C GLN A 72 -4.12 -3.23 -2.26
N VAL A 73 -4.84 -3.04 -3.36
CA VAL A 73 -5.75 -1.91 -3.55
C VAL A 73 -7.14 -2.36 -3.11
N VAL A 74 -7.53 -1.96 -1.91
CA VAL A 74 -8.76 -2.42 -1.26
C VAL A 74 -9.77 -1.30 -1.23
N GLY A 75 -10.97 -1.56 -1.73
CA GLY A 75 -12.11 -0.67 -1.65
C GLY A 75 -13.15 -1.15 -0.65
N THR A 76 -13.44 -0.29 0.32
CA THR A 76 -14.46 -0.52 1.35
C THR A 76 -15.64 0.41 1.09
N VAL A 77 -16.86 -0.12 1.11
CA VAL A 77 -18.07 0.72 0.99
C VAL A 77 -18.32 1.38 2.33
N THR A 78 -18.01 2.67 2.43
CA THR A 78 -18.19 3.46 3.65
C THR A 78 -19.52 4.19 3.64
N ASP A 79 -20.07 4.50 2.46
CA ASP A 79 -21.37 5.14 2.30
C ASP A 79 -22.23 4.39 1.27
N PRO A 80 -23.15 3.50 1.69
CA PRO A 80 -24.00 2.75 0.77
C PRO A 80 -25.15 3.60 0.16
N GLY A 81 -25.33 4.85 0.62
CA GLY A 81 -26.32 5.79 0.08
C GLY A 81 -25.77 6.71 -1.00
N ALA A 82 -24.46 6.75 -1.19
CA ALA A 82 -23.81 7.47 -2.25
C ALA A 82 -24.26 6.90 -3.60
N GLY A 83 -24.93 7.73 -4.39
CA GLY A 83 -25.58 7.31 -5.63
C GLY A 83 -24.66 6.55 -6.61
N ASP A 84 -25.29 5.83 -7.52
CA ASP A 84 -24.62 5.06 -8.56
C ASP A 84 -23.79 5.99 -9.45
N GLY A 85 -22.48 5.98 -9.24
CA GLY A 85 -21.56 6.85 -9.94
C GLY A 85 -20.13 6.40 -9.77
N SER A 86 -19.46 6.16 -10.89
CA SER A 86 -18.02 5.97 -10.91
C SER A 86 -17.32 7.27 -10.56
N ALA A 87 -16.32 7.21 -9.70
CA ALA A 87 -15.52 8.38 -9.33
C ALA A 87 -14.04 8.04 -9.46
N GLU A 88 -13.22 9.03 -9.79
CA GLU A 88 -11.77 8.87 -9.74
C GLU A 88 -11.30 8.84 -8.29
N TYR A 89 -10.25 8.07 -8.03
CA TYR A 89 -9.56 8.08 -6.74
C TYR A 89 -8.07 8.21 -6.96
N SER A 90 -7.38 8.80 -5.98
CA SER A 90 -5.93 8.82 -5.90
C SER A 90 -5.53 8.63 -4.45
N VAL A 91 -4.77 7.57 -4.20
CA VAL A 91 -4.34 7.18 -2.86
C VAL A 91 -2.83 7.06 -2.82
N GLN A 92 -2.25 7.40 -1.68
CA GLN A 92 -0.81 7.46 -1.51
C GLN A 92 -0.41 6.61 -0.30
N LEU A 93 0.66 5.86 -0.43
CA LEU A 93 1.25 5.08 0.65
C LEU A 93 2.76 5.31 0.67
N ASP A 94 3.27 5.67 1.84
CA ASP A 94 4.71 5.75 2.07
C ASP A 94 5.30 4.33 2.07
N LEU A 95 6.32 4.10 1.23
CA LEU A 95 6.91 2.77 1.05
C LEU A 95 8.00 2.45 2.09
N VAL A 96 8.24 3.32 3.07
CA VAL A 96 9.20 3.07 4.15
C VAL A 96 8.72 1.87 4.96
N GLY A 97 9.51 0.80 4.94
CA GLY A 97 9.16 -0.46 5.60
C GLY A 97 8.30 -1.42 4.76
N PHE A 98 7.72 -0.96 3.64
CA PHE A 98 6.88 -1.75 2.72
C PHE A 98 7.52 -1.92 1.33
N THR A 99 8.85 -1.85 1.26
CA THR A 99 9.61 -2.08 0.02
C THR A 99 10.27 -3.46 0.07
N GLY A 100 10.16 -4.20 -1.04
CA GLY A 100 10.87 -5.46 -1.25
C GLY A 100 12.37 -5.24 -1.46
N THR A 101 13.09 -6.28 -1.89
CA THR A 101 14.50 -6.11 -2.26
C THR A 101 14.66 -5.34 -3.58
N GLU A 102 13.72 -5.51 -4.51
CA GLU A 102 13.71 -4.87 -5.84
C GLU A 102 12.65 -3.76 -5.94
N GLY A 103 11.55 -3.87 -5.20
CA GLY A 103 10.50 -2.84 -5.23
C GLY A 103 9.17 -3.30 -4.65
N VAL A 104 8.07 -2.87 -5.29
CA VAL A 104 6.71 -3.12 -4.83
C VAL A 104 5.84 -3.75 -5.93
N GLU A 105 4.88 -4.56 -5.51
CA GLU A 105 3.88 -5.17 -6.38
C GLU A 105 2.50 -4.65 -5.96
N VAL A 106 1.85 -3.88 -6.80
CA VAL A 106 0.49 -3.39 -6.57
C VAL A 106 -0.51 -4.41 -7.08
N ILE A 107 -1.39 -4.88 -6.21
CA ILE A 107 -2.34 -5.97 -6.45
C ILE A 107 -3.75 -5.38 -6.49
N GLY A 108 -4.35 -5.40 -7.68
CA GLY A 108 -5.72 -4.96 -7.91
C GLY A 108 -6.67 -6.15 -8.05
N ALA A 109 -7.92 -5.86 -8.41
CA ALA A 109 -8.95 -6.87 -8.59
C ALA A 109 -8.68 -7.82 -9.76
N SER A 110 -8.25 -7.28 -10.90
CA SER A 110 -8.08 -8.06 -12.14
C SER A 110 -6.63 -8.17 -12.58
N ARG A 111 -5.75 -7.28 -12.10
CA ARG A 111 -4.35 -7.22 -12.49
C ARG A 111 -3.41 -6.89 -11.34
N THR A 112 -2.15 -7.25 -11.52
CA THR A 112 -1.04 -6.89 -10.65
C THR A 112 0.02 -6.14 -11.43
N THR A 113 0.65 -5.13 -10.84
CA THR A 113 1.73 -4.35 -11.47
C THR A 113 2.94 -4.26 -10.55
N ARG A 114 4.12 -4.60 -11.07
CA ARG A 114 5.38 -4.51 -10.34
C ARG A 114 6.11 -3.25 -10.73
N LEU A 115 6.63 -2.55 -9.73
CA LEU A 115 7.44 -1.35 -9.92
C LEU A 115 8.74 -1.51 -9.14
N ALA A 116 9.85 -1.27 -9.81
CA ALA A 116 11.15 -1.22 -9.16
C ALA A 116 11.26 0.07 -8.34
N VAL A 117 11.62 -0.06 -7.06
CA VAL A 117 11.96 1.08 -6.22
C VAL A 117 13.49 1.13 -6.27
N ALA A 118 14.03 1.96 -7.15
CA ALA A 118 15.48 2.13 -7.28
C ALA A 118 16.05 2.55 -5.91
N SER A 119 16.59 1.57 -5.17
CA SER A 119 17.04 1.76 -3.80
C SER A 119 18.47 2.33 -3.72
N ALA A 120 19.11 2.54 -4.87
CA ALA A 120 20.39 3.23 -4.96
C ALA A 120 20.51 3.91 -6.34
N PRO A 121 21.23 5.05 -6.45
CA PRO A 121 21.87 5.38 -7.71
C PRO A 121 22.72 4.18 -8.15
N PRO A 122 22.84 3.89 -9.46
CA PRO A 122 23.69 2.80 -9.93
C PRO A 122 25.07 2.97 -9.30
N GLU A 123 25.49 2.00 -8.49
CA GLU A 123 26.83 2.00 -7.92
C GLU A 123 27.80 2.10 -9.11
N PRO A 124 28.70 3.11 -9.17
CA PRO A 124 29.67 3.15 -10.25
C PRO A 124 30.45 1.84 -10.22
N PRO A 125 30.72 1.22 -11.40
CA PRO A 125 31.40 -0.07 -11.46
C PRO A 125 32.70 0.00 -10.63
N PRO A 126 33.04 -1.05 -9.86
CA PRO A 126 34.25 -1.04 -9.06
C PRO A 126 35.43 -0.74 -9.99
N THR A 127 36.05 0.43 -9.80
CA THR A 127 37.23 0.79 -10.58
C THR A 127 38.27 -0.30 -10.32
N PRO A 128 38.75 -1.03 -11.33
CA PRO A 128 39.83 -1.96 -11.11
C PRO A 128 41.04 -1.16 -10.60
N ASN A 129 41.40 -1.38 -9.34
CA ASN A 129 42.66 -0.91 -8.77
C ASN A 129 43.79 -1.66 -9.50
N GLY A 130 44.27 -1.09 -10.60
CA GLY A 130 45.50 -1.50 -11.28
C GLY A 130 46.66 -0.68 -10.74
N GLY A 131 47.59 -1.35 -10.06
CA GLY A 131 48.92 -0.84 -9.70
C GLY A 131 49.94 -1.03 -10.81
#